data_AF-A0A554K517-F1
#
_entry.id   AF-A0A554K517-F1
#
_cell.length_a   1.000
_cell.length_b   1.000
_cell.length_c   1.000
_cell.angle_alpha   90.00
_cell.angle_beta   90.00
_cell.angle_gamma   90.00
#
_symmetry.space_group_name_H-M   'P 1'
#
loop_
_entity.id
_entity.type
_entity.pdbx_description
1 polymer ?
#
loop_
_entity_poly.entity_id
_entity_poly.type
_entity_poly.pdbx_seq_one_letter_code
_entity_poly.pdbx_strand_id
1 'polypeptide(L)'
;MQMAERSLSENFLSGIFKLRSDYFYFPDFSFASLGLLSSALGGVELENVRLIHALSGLAVIGISYFLFYLLFEKRSAAAAAVIMGSNHVLLAISRMAMRDNSAILTLVLALVILYAGLKKKSLLLSFLGGAASGFSFYVYFPTRAVILIWALFMGLVIFFNTDRTERKIRLKMLALNMAGFVLIAFPVLTETVKLLPESIAYQNRQLLIYQEGRELQKEWLYASSIREAVLTNIKNGFFMFNKPIHDHGYIYPNYGSGFVDPLGGVLIWVGAAGLVFGFSHREKKEGKILVLSGFCLLLVIFAFLTGKTPNYTRMLVILPFVAYLVVEGLFLLAGLAGKTLKV
;
A
#
# COMPACT_ATOMS: atom_id res chain seq x y z
N MET A 1 10.33 -40.92 4.62
CA MET A 1 9.34 -39.83 4.60
C MET A 1 9.48 -38.93 5.83
N GLN A 2 9.38 -39.44 7.07
CA GLN A 2 9.56 -38.65 8.30
C GLN A 2 10.92 -37.91 8.44
N MET A 3 12.04 -38.47 7.97
CA MET A 3 13.34 -37.77 7.99
C MET A 3 13.46 -36.67 6.92
N ALA A 4 12.75 -36.80 5.80
CA ALA A 4 12.71 -35.78 4.75
C ALA A 4 11.78 -34.61 5.16
N GLU A 5 10.68 -34.91 5.85
CA GLU A 5 9.82 -33.88 6.46
C GLU A 5 10.52 -33.11 7.59
N ARG A 6 11.35 -33.78 8.41
CA ARG A 6 12.16 -33.13 9.44
C ARG A 6 13.28 -32.25 8.89
N SER A 7 13.99 -32.68 7.84
CA SER A 7 15.02 -31.83 7.22
C SER A 7 14.42 -30.67 6.44
N LEU A 8 13.20 -30.82 5.90
CA LEU A 8 12.43 -29.73 5.34
C LEU A 8 11.99 -28.74 6.42
N SER A 9 11.54 -29.20 7.60
CA SER A 9 11.03 -28.31 8.65
C SER A 9 12.12 -27.50 9.36
N GLU A 10 13.29 -28.08 9.62
CA GLU A 10 14.43 -27.35 10.25
C GLU A 10 15.08 -26.34 9.30
N ASN A 11 15.17 -26.66 8.00
CA ASN A 11 15.64 -25.72 6.98
C ASN A 11 14.57 -24.66 6.62
N PHE A 12 13.29 -24.96 6.81
CA PHE A 12 12.21 -24.03 6.52
C PHE A 12 12.22 -22.83 7.49
N LEU A 13 12.22 -23.08 8.80
CA LEU A 13 12.17 -21.98 9.80
C LEU A 13 13.41 -21.09 9.77
N SER A 14 14.58 -21.65 9.45
CA SER A 14 15.80 -20.88 9.26
C SER A 14 15.86 -20.16 7.90
N GLY A 15 15.11 -20.65 6.90
CA GLY A 15 15.02 -20.09 5.55
C GLY A 15 14.01 -18.96 5.38
N ILE A 16 12.88 -18.96 6.09
CA ILE A 16 11.79 -17.98 5.85
C ILE A 16 12.21 -16.51 6.06
N PHE A 17 13.24 -16.25 6.87
CA PHE A 17 13.74 -14.90 7.13
C PHE A 17 14.81 -14.45 6.12
N LYS A 18 15.27 -15.33 5.23
CA LYS A 18 16.32 -15.05 4.24
C LYS A 18 15.76 -14.32 3.03
N LEU A 19 16.69 -13.76 2.25
CA LEU A 19 16.44 -13.19 0.95
C LEU A 19 16.92 -14.16 -0.14
N ARG A 20 16.08 -14.40 -1.15
CA ARG A 20 16.41 -15.32 -2.24
C ARG A 20 17.32 -14.68 -3.28
N SER A 21 18.58 -15.10 -3.29
CA SER A 21 19.60 -14.61 -4.22
C SER A 21 19.30 -14.91 -5.69
N ASP A 22 18.57 -15.98 -5.96
CA ASP A 22 18.15 -16.40 -7.30
C ASP A 22 16.90 -15.67 -7.81
N TYR A 23 16.23 -14.87 -6.96
CA TYR A 23 15.00 -14.19 -7.33
C TYR A 23 14.89 -12.78 -6.74
N PHE A 24 15.69 -11.86 -7.31
CA PHE A 24 15.71 -10.43 -7.01
C PHE A 24 15.90 -10.07 -5.52
N TYR A 25 16.45 -10.98 -4.72
CA TYR A 25 16.63 -10.82 -3.27
C TYR A 25 15.32 -10.50 -2.55
N PHE A 26 14.24 -11.14 -2.99
CA PHE A 26 12.96 -11.03 -2.31
C PHE A 26 12.91 -11.91 -1.06
N PRO A 27 12.10 -11.53 -0.04
CA PRO A 27 11.97 -12.33 1.16
C PRO A 27 11.31 -13.69 0.90
N ASP A 28 11.94 -14.73 1.44
CA ASP A 28 11.53 -16.14 1.23
C ASP A 28 10.16 -16.43 1.81
N PHE A 29 9.83 -15.78 2.93
CA PHE A 29 8.55 -15.91 3.60
C PHE A 29 7.35 -15.83 2.64
N SER A 30 7.35 -14.88 1.70
CA SER A 30 6.24 -14.72 0.74
C SER A 30 6.04 -15.95 -0.14
N PHE A 31 7.11 -16.59 -0.59
CA PHE A 31 7.05 -17.80 -1.42
C PHE A 31 6.75 -19.04 -0.58
N ALA A 32 7.40 -19.14 0.56
CA ALA A 32 7.23 -20.21 1.52
C ALA A 32 5.78 -20.32 2.01
N SER A 33 5.17 -19.19 2.38
CA SER A 33 3.77 -19.13 2.82
C SER A 33 2.80 -19.51 1.70
N LEU A 34 3.01 -19.03 0.48
CA LEU A 34 2.19 -19.42 -0.69
C LEU A 34 2.32 -20.92 -0.99
N GLY A 35 3.54 -21.47 -0.96
CA GLY A 35 3.78 -22.90 -1.17
C GLY A 35 3.10 -23.77 -0.11
N LEU A 36 3.20 -23.40 1.16
CA LEU A 36 2.53 -24.11 2.26
C LEU A 36 1.00 -24.06 2.12
N LEU A 37 0.43 -22.87 1.89
CA LEU A 37 -1.00 -22.69 1.72
C LEU A 37 -1.52 -23.46 0.51
N SER A 38 -0.77 -23.45 -0.60
CA SER A 38 -1.16 -24.18 -1.81
C SER A 38 -1.09 -25.69 -1.56
N SER A 39 -0.02 -26.17 -0.94
CA SER A 39 0.13 -27.59 -0.55
C SER A 39 -1.04 -28.06 0.33
N ALA A 40 -1.45 -27.24 1.30
CA ALA A 40 -2.61 -27.52 2.16
C ALA A 40 -3.95 -27.59 1.40
N LEU A 41 -4.06 -26.96 0.23
CA LEU A 41 -5.24 -27.01 -0.65
C LEU A 41 -5.20 -28.20 -1.65
N GLY A 42 -4.26 -29.14 -1.48
CA GLY A 42 -4.17 -30.34 -2.31
C GLY A 42 -3.04 -30.31 -3.35
N GLY A 43 -2.10 -29.36 -3.26
CA GLY A 43 -0.90 -29.35 -4.09
C GLY A 43 -0.42 -27.96 -4.50
N VAL A 44 0.83 -27.84 -4.93
CA VAL A 44 1.39 -26.57 -5.44
C VAL A 44 1.01 -26.39 -6.92
N GLU A 45 -0.28 -26.15 -7.14
CA GLU A 45 -0.90 -26.00 -8.46
C GLU A 45 -1.31 -24.54 -8.72
N LEU A 46 -1.35 -24.16 -10.01
CA LEU A 46 -1.71 -22.80 -10.42
C LEU A 46 -3.10 -22.38 -9.91
N GLU A 47 -4.06 -23.31 -9.91
CA GLU A 47 -5.43 -23.07 -9.45
C GLU A 47 -5.47 -22.73 -7.95
N ASN A 48 -4.72 -23.46 -7.13
CA ASN A 48 -4.63 -23.25 -5.69
C ASN A 48 -3.98 -21.89 -5.36
N VAL A 49 -2.91 -21.54 -6.07
CA VAL A 49 -2.27 -20.22 -5.91
C VAL A 49 -3.21 -19.09 -6.31
N ARG A 50 -3.96 -19.23 -7.43
CA ARG A 50 -4.99 -18.26 -7.83
C ARG A 50 -6.09 -18.14 -6.78
N LEU A 51 -6.54 -19.25 -6.20
CA LEU A 51 -7.54 -19.24 -5.13
C LEU A 51 -7.03 -18.47 -3.90
N ILE A 52 -5.78 -18.68 -3.49
CA ILE A 52 -5.17 -17.94 -2.36
C ILE A 52 -5.13 -16.43 -2.64
N HIS A 53 -4.78 -16.02 -3.86
CA HIS A 53 -4.81 -14.61 -4.24
C HIS A 53 -6.24 -14.06 -4.33
N ALA A 54 -7.21 -14.83 -4.81
CA ALA A 54 -8.60 -14.41 -4.85
C ALA A 54 -9.15 -14.18 -3.43
N LEU A 55 -8.87 -15.11 -2.51
CA LEU A 55 -9.20 -14.99 -1.08
C LEU A 55 -8.49 -13.79 -0.44
N SER A 56 -7.24 -13.53 -0.80
CA SER A 56 -6.50 -12.34 -0.36
C SER A 56 -7.18 -11.06 -0.84
N GLY A 57 -7.66 -11.01 -2.09
CA GLY A 57 -8.44 -9.89 -2.62
C GLY A 57 -9.75 -9.65 -1.85
N LEU A 58 -10.47 -10.72 -1.50
CA LEU A 58 -11.67 -10.61 -0.65
C LEU A 58 -11.32 -10.12 0.76
N ALA A 59 -10.23 -10.61 1.35
CA ALA A 59 -9.75 -10.17 2.66
C ALA A 59 -9.34 -8.69 2.64
N VAL A 60 -8.73 -8.21 1.56
CA VAL A 60 -8.43 -6.77 1.36
C VAL A 60 -9.69 -5.94 1.46
N ILE A 61 -10.77 -6.32 0.78
CA ILE A 61 -12.06 -5.61 0.81
C ILE A 61 -12.63 -5.61 2.23
N GLY A 62 -12.68 -6.78 2.88
CA GLY A 62 -13.21 -6.92 4.23
C GLY A 62 -12.42 -6.15 5.29
N ILE A 63 -11.10 -6.20 5.27
CA ILE A 63 -10.23 -5.47 6.19
C ILE A 63 -10.31 -3.97 5.94
N SER A 64 -10.43 -3.56 4.67
CA SER A 64 -10.57 -2.15 4.32
C SER A 64 -11.90 -1.57 4.79
N TYR A 65 -12.98 -2.35 4.81
CA TYR A 65 -14.21 -1.92 5.48
C TYR A 65 -13.97 -1.55 6.95
N PHE A 66 -13.16 -2.32 7.69
CA PHE A 66 -12.82 -1.96 9.07
C PHE A 66 -11.95 -0.71 9.15
N LEU A 67 -11.02 -0.51 8.21
CA LEU A 67 -10.24 0.74 8.12
C LEU A 67 -11.18 1.92 7.92
N PHE A 68 -12.07 1.82 6.94
CA PHE A 68 -13.03 2.88 6.64
C PHE A 68 -14.03 3.07 7.78
N TYR A 69 -14.42 2.02 8.50
CA TYR A 69 -15.30 2.15 9.67
C TYR A 69 -14.65 2.93 10.83
N LEU A 70 -13.31 2.94 10.91
CA LEU A 70 -12.59 3.76 11.88
C LEU A 70 -12.52 5.25 11.47
N LEU A 71 -12.65 5.53 10.18
CA LEU A 71 -12.52 6.87 9.58
C LEU A 71 -13.90 7.52 9.39
N PHE A 72 -14.77 6.81 8.67
CA PHE A 72 -16.12 7.18 8.30
C PHE A 72 -17.22 6.64 9.23
N GLU A 73 -18.46 7.07 8.99
CA GLU A 73 -19.67 6.38 9.44
C GLU A 73 -19.90 5.05 8.69
N LYS A 74 -20.68 4.14 9.27
CA LYS A 74 -20.91 2.77 8.76
C LYS A 74 -21.28 2.68 7.28
N ARG A 75 -22.19 3.52 6.80
CA ARG A 75 -22.68 3.48 5.41
C ARG A 75 -21.60 3.94 4.43
N SER A 76 -20.90 5.02 4.77
CA SER A 76 -19.78 5.55 4.01
C SER A 76 -18.60 4.58 3.98
N ALA A 77 -18.36 3.87 5.09
CA ALA A 77 -17.36 2.80 5.14
C ALA A 77 -17.69 1.65 4.19
N ALA A 78 -18.95 1.24 4.13
CA ALA A 78 -19.41 0.24 3.16
C ALA A 78 -19.24 0.74 1.72
N ALA A 79 -19.60 1.99 1.43
CA ALA A 79 -19.42 2.59 0.10
C ALA A 79 -17.93 2.61 -0.32
N ALA A 80 -17.03 2.99 0.58
CA ALA A 80 -15.58 2.99 0.32
C ALA A 80 -15.04 1.58 0.06
N ALA A 81 -15.50 0.58 0.83
CA ALA A 81 -15.15 -0.82 0.61
C ALA A 81 -15.66 -1.34 -0.75
N VAL A 82 -16.87 -0.95 -1.16
CA VAL A 82 -17.41 -1.29 -2.48
C VAL A 82 -16.57 -0.66 -3.59
N ILE A 83 -16.26 0.65 -3.51
CA ILE A 83 -15.40 1.33 -4.50
C ILE A 83 -14.04 0.64 -4.61
N MET A 84 -13.46 0.25 -3.48
CA MET A 84 -12.21 -0.49 -3.45
C MET A 84 -12.33 -1.87 -4.11
N GLY A 85 -13.39 -2.62 -3.81
CA GLY A 85 -13.65 -3.95 -4.38
C GLY A 85 -14.02 -3.93 -5.86
N SER A 86 -14.57 -2.82 -6.35
CA SER A 86 -14.88 -2.60 -7.77
C SER A 86 -13.68 -2.14 -8.60
N ASN A 87 -12.52 -1.90 -7.98
CA ASN A 87 -11.33 -1.48 -8.71
C ASN A 87 -10.82 -2.59 -9.64
N HIS A 88 -10.81 -2.32 -10.94
CA HIS A 88 -10.45 -3.30 -11.96
C HIS A 88 -9.02 -3.86 -11.81
N VAL A 89 -8.06 -3.05 -11.31
CA VAL A 89 -6.69 -3.51 -11.06
C VAL A 89 -6.66 -4.53 -9.91
N LEU A 90 -7.31 -4.22 -8.79
CA LEU A 90 -7.38 -5.14 -7.65
C LEU A 90 -8.04 -6.47 -8.06
N LEU A 91 -9.14 -6.41 -8.82
CA LEU A 91 -9.83 -7.58 -9.34
C LEU A 91 -8.95 -8.42 -10.28
N ALA A 92 -8.26 -7.77 -11.22
CA ALA A 92 -7.38 -8.45 -12.15
C ALA A 92 -6.21 -9.14 -11.42
N ILE A 93 -5.49 -8.39 -10.57
CA ILE A 93 -4.34 -8.93 -9.82
C ILE A 93 -4.76 -10.04 -8.87
N SER A 94 -5.91 -9.93 -8.21
CA SER A 94 -6.39 -10.98 -7.30
C SER A 94 -6.81 -12.27 -8.01
N ARG A 95 -7.06 -12.22 -9.32
CA ARG A 95 -7.31 -13.41 -10.16
C ARG A 95 -6.04 -13.98 -10.78
N MET A 96 -4.96 -13.21 -10.77
CA MET A 96 -3.64 -13.67 -11.21
C MET A 96 -2.94 -14.35 -10.03
N ALA A 97 -2.07 -15.33 -10.33
CA ALA A 97 -1.22 -15.98 -9.33
C ALA A 97 -0.05 -15.05 -8.94
N MET A 98 -0.38 -13.83 -8.48
CA MET A 98 0.58 -12.76 -8.23
C MET A 98 0.48 -12.23 -6.82
N ARG A 99 1.62 -12.25 -6.13
CA ARG A 99 1.75 -11.79 -4.75
C ARG A 99 1.50 -10.31 -4.53
N ASP A 100 1.35 -9.50 -5.57
CA ASP A 100 1.22 -8.05 -5.44
C ASP A 100 -0.02 -7.63 -4.62
N ASN A 101 -1.10 -8.43 -4.60
CA ASN A 101 -2.26 -8.13 -3.75
C ASN A 101 -2.03 -8.41 -2.25
N SER A 102 -1.05 -9.24 -1.89
CA SER A 102 -0.64 -9.41 -0.49
C SER A 102 -0.07 -8.12 0.08
N ALA A 103 0.45 -7.23 -0.78
CA ALA A 103 0.96 -5.94 -0.38
C ALA A 103 -0.13 -5.04 0.21
N ILE A 104 -1.20 -4.86 -0.55
CA ILE A 104 -2.34 -4.06 -0.09
C ILE A 104 -3.01 -4.71 1.11
N LEU A 105 -3.09 -6.05 1.18
CA LEU A 105 -3.62 -6.79 2.33
C LEU A 105 -2.88 -6.44 3.63
N THR A 106 -1.55 -6.57 3.61
CA THR A 106 -0.72 -6.26 4.78
C THR A 106 -0.77 -4.77 5.13
N LEU A 107 -0.83 -3.89 4.13
CA LEU A 107 -0.97 -2.45 4.36
C LEU A 107 -2.27 -2.12 5.11
N VAL A 108 -3.41 -2.60 4.62
CA VAL A 108 -4.69 -2.27 5.24
C VAL A 108 -4.82 -2.89 6.63
N LEU A 109 -4.30 -4.12 6.81
CA LEU A 109 -4.26 -4.76 8.12
C LEU A 109 -3.43 -3.95 9.13
N ALA A 110 -2.22 -3.54 8.74
CA ALA A 110 -1.36 -2.73 9.60
C ALA A 110 -2.02 -1.39 9.94
N LEU A 111 -2.59 -0.68 8.96
CA LEU A 111 -3.27 0.59 9.19
C LEU A 111 -4.50 0.46 10.11
N VAL A 112 -5.29 -0.61 9.97
CA VAL A 112 -6.41 -0.89 10.89
C VAL A 112 -5.93 -1.01 12.32
N ILE A 113 -4.92 -1.84 12.57
CA ILE A 113 -4.42 -2.11 13.93
C ILE A 113 -3.78 -0.84 14.52
N LEU A 114 -2.92 -0.17 13.75
CA LEU A 114 -2.26 1.07 14.14
C LEU A 114 -3.26 2.17 14.49
N TYR A 115 -4.24 2.41 13.62
CA TYR A 115 -5.25 3.45 13.82
C TYR A 115 -6.25 3.10 14.92
N ALA A 116 -6.64 1.83 15.05
CA ALA A 116 -7.43 1.36 16.19
C ALA A 116 -6.68 1.54 17.52
N GLY A 117 -5.36 1.28 17.53
CA GLY A 117 -4.48 1.55 18.66
C GLY A 117 -4.50 3.03 19.06
N LEU A 118 -4.34 3.93 18.08
CA LEU A 118 -4.44 5.37 18.27
C LEU A 118 -5.80 5.78 18.88
N LYS A 119 -6.91 5.33 18.30
CA LYS A 119 -8.27 5.68 18.76
C LYS A 119 -8.57 5.18 20.17
N LYS A 120 -8.10 3.98 20.51
CA LYS A 120 -8.31 3.38 21.83
C LYS A 120 -7.24 3.77 22.85
N LYS A 121 -6.24 4.57 22.46
CA LYS A 121 -5.04 4.87 23.25
C LYS A 121 -4.38 3.59 23.80
N SER A 122 -4.46 2.49 23.04
CA SER A 122 -4.00 1.17 23.47
C SER A 122 -2.54 0.96 23.09
N LEU A 123 -1.69 0.78 24.11
CA LEU A 123 -0.27 0.50 23.96
C LEU A 123 -0.02 -0.85 23.28
N LEU A 124 -0.81 -1.87 23.62
CA LEU A 124 -0.71 -3.19 23.00
C LEU A 124 -1.05 -3.12 21.50
N LEU A 125 -2.16 -2.49 21.13
CA LEU A 125 -2.51 -2.34 19.71
C LEU A 125 -1.50 -1.49 18.95
N SER A 126 -0.88 -0.50 19.61
CA SER A 126 0.23 0.25 19.02
C SER A 126 1.40 -0.69 18.70
N PHE A 127 1.86 -1.46 19.68
CA PHE A 127 2.92 -2.44 19.48
C PHE A 127 2.59 -3.46 18.37
N LEU A 128 1.38 -4.04 18.39
CA LEU A 128 0.93 -5.00 17.38
C LEU A 128 0.79 -4.37 15.99
N GLY A 129 0.37 -3.11 15.90
CA GLY A 129 0.32 -2.38 14.63
C GLY A 129 1.72 -2.11 14.08
N GLY A 130 2.67 -1.80 14.96
CA GLY A 130 4.09 -1.75 14.65
C GLY A 130 4.61 -3.08 14.10
N ALA A 131 4.31 -4.18 14.79
CA ALA A 131 4.66 -5.53 14.38
C ALA A 131 4.08 -5.89 13.00
N ALA A 132 2.80 -5.58 12.76
CA ALA A 132 2.16 -5.76 11.46
C ALA A 132 2.82 -4.89 10.36
N SER A 133 3.23 -3.67 10.68
CA SER A 133 4.03 -2.85 9.77
C SER A 133 5.42 -3.44 9.52
N GLY A 134 6.06 -4.06 10.51
CA GLY A 134 7.34 -4.74 10.33
C GLY A 134 7.20 -5.97 9.42
N PHE A 135 6.09 -6.70 9.57
CA PHE A 135 5.75 -7.84 8.73
C PHE A 135 5.65 -7.49 7.23
N SER A 136 5.33 -6.23 6.89
CA SER A 136 5.33 -5.76 5.50
C SER A 136 6.64 -6.00 4.74
N PHE A 137 7.76 -6.09 5.45
CA PHE A 137 9.08 -6.31 4.86
C PHE A 137 9.26 -7.73 4.30
N TYR A 138 8.40 -8.68 4.68
CA TYR A 138 8.42 -10.08 4.26
C TYR A 138 7.54 -10.38 3.05
N VAL A 139 6.75 -9.40 2.60
CA VAL A 139 5.65 -9.63 1.66
C VAL A 139 6.00 -9.13 0.27
N TYR A 140 5.90 -7.82 0.05
CA TYR A 140 6.23 -7.19 -1.22
C TYR A 140 6.73 -5.76 -0.98
N PHE A 141 7.62 -5.28 -1.86
CA PHE A 141 8.35 -4.02 -1.65
C PHE A 141 7.46 -2.79 -1.43
N PRO A 142 6.37 -2.55 -2.18
CA PRO A 142 5.49 -1.38 -2.01
C PRO A 142 4.86 -1.29 -0.62
N THR A 143 4.63 -2.42 0.06
CA THR A 143 4.05 -2.44 1.41
C THR A 143 4.94 -1.76 2.45
N ARG A 144 6.25 -1.65 2.18
CA ARG A 144 7.18 -0.95 3.08
C ARG A 144 6.81 0.53 3.25
N ALA A 145 5.98 1.09 2.36
CA ALA A 145 5.43 2.42 2.52
C ALA A 145 4.57 2.59 3.79
N VAL A 146 4.03 1.52 4.38
CA VAL A 146 3.20 1.58 5.60
C VAL A 146 3.89 2.35 6.72
N ILE A 147 5.17 2.04 7.01
CA ILE A 147 5.89 2.70 8.10
C ILE A 147 6.13 4.18 7.79
N LEU A 148 6.36 4.52 6.52
CA LEU A 148 6.57 5.90 6.09
C LEU A 148 5.27 6.71 6.19
N ILE A 149 4.15 6.14 5.73
CA ILE A 149 2.81 6.72 5.85
C ILE A 149 2.49 6.96 7.33
N TRP A 150 2.69 5.94 8.17
CA TRP A 150 2.37 6.03 9.58
C TRP A 150 3.28 7.02 10.33
N ALA A 151 4.57 7.03 10.03
CA ALA A 151 5.52 7.97 10.64
C ALA A 151 5.19 9.42 10.27
N LEU A 152 4.90 9.70 8.98
CA LEU A 152 4.47 11.02 8.54
C LEU A 152 3.16 11.43 9.22
N PHE A 153 2.16 10.54 9.21
CA PHE A 153 0.88 10.76 9.87
C PHE A 153 1.05 11.09 11.36
N MET A 154 1.77 10.25 12.11
CA MET A 154 2.01 10.47 13.54
C MET A 154 2.82 11.73 13.80
N GLY A 155 3.80 12.04 12.96
CA GLY A 155 4.58 13.27 13.01
C GLY A 155 3.68 14.51 12.91
N LEU A 156 2.79 14.55 11.92
CA LEU A 156 1.82 15.64 11.74
C LEU A 156 0.83 15.71 12.92
N VAL A 157 0.31 14.56 13.36
CA VAL A 157 -0.64 14.46 14.48
C VAL A 157 -0.04 14.87 15.82
N ILE A 158 1.27 14.64 16.03
CA ILE A 158 2.03 15.09 17.21
C ILE A 158 2.35 16.58 17.09
N PHE A 159 2.78 17.03 15.91
CA PHE A 159 3.15 18.42 15.64
C PHE A 159 1.97 19.38 15.81
N PHE A 160 0.81 19.03 15.27
CA PHE A 160 -0.41 19.85 15.37
C PHE A 160 -1.18 19.68 16.68
N ASN A 161 -0.71 18.85 17.61
CA ASN A 161 -1.35 18.69 18.91
C ASN A 161 -0.73 19.66 19.93
N THR A 162 -1.55 20.60 20.41
CA THR A 162 -1.14 21.61 21.40
C THR A 162 -1.15 21.07 22.83
N ASP A 163 -1.88 19.99 23.10
CA ASP A 163 -1.95 19.37 24.43
C ASP A 163 -0.68 18.56 24.73
N ARG A 164 0.07 18.98 25.76
CA ARG A 164 1.34 18.34 26.17
C ARG A 164 1.15 16.91 26.66
N THR A 165 0.06 16.60 27.35
CA THR A 165 -0.22 15.28 27.93
C THR A 165 -0.57 14.30 26.82
N GLU A 166 -1.48 14.70 25.92
CA GLU A 166 -1.82 13.89 24.73
C GLU A 166 -0.60 13.66 23.83
N ARG A 167 0.26 14.68 23.67
CA ARG A 167 1.51 14.55 22.91
C ARG A 167 2.44 13.50 23.52
N LYS A 168 2.60 13.46 24.85
CA LYS A 168 3.41 12.44 25.54
C LYS A 168 2.84 11.03 25.31
N ILE A 169 1.52 10.87 25.39
CA ILE A 169 0.85 9.58 25.13
C ILE A 169 1.14 9.13 23.70
N ARG A 170 0.97 10.01 22.71
CA ARG A 170 1.21 9.71 21.28
C ARG A 170 2.67 9.37 21.00
N LEU A 171 3.62 10.04 21.64
CA LEU A 171 5.05 9.71 21.54
C LEU A 171 5.35 8.32 22.11
N LYS A 172 4.76 7.97 23.26
CA LYS A 172 4.89 6.62 23.84
C LYS A 172 4.32 5.55 22.90
N MET A 173 3.17 5.82 22.29
CA MET A 173 2.57 4.92 21.29
C MET A 173 3.46 4.79 20.06
N LEU A 174 4.01 5.89 19.55
CA LEU A 174 4.97 5.88 18.44
C LEU A 174 6.20 5.03 18.79
N ALA A 175 6.77 5.20 19.99
CA ALA A 175 7.90 4.40 20.45
C ALA A 175 7.57 2.90 20.48
N LEU A 176 6.38 2.52 20.96
CA LEU A 176 5.93 1.12 20.95
C LEU A 176 5.65 0.59 19.55
N ASN A 177 5.10 1.40 18.65
CA ASN A 177 4.96 1.05 17.24
C ASN A 177 6.35 0.74 16.64
N MET A 178 7.34 1.60 16.90
CA MET A 178 8.71 1.40 16.42
C MET A 178 9.35 0.16 17.03
N ALA A 179 9.12 -0.13 18.31
CA ALA A 179 9.61 -1.34 18.94
C ALA A 179 9.02 -2.61 18.29
N GLY A 180 7.70 -2.65 18.06
CA GLY A 180 7.06 -3.76 17.36
C GLY A 180 7.54 -3.90 15.91
N PHE A 181 7.70 -2.78 15.20
CA PHE A 181 8.24 -2.75 13.85
C PHE A 181 9.65 -3.33 13.79
N VAL A 182 10.57 -2.84 14.63
CA VAL A 182 11.95 -3.30 14.67
C VAL A 182 11.99 -4.78 15.01
N LEU A 183 11.27 -5.23 16.04
CA LEU A 183 11.26 -6.63 16.44
C LEU A 183 10.95 -7.58 15.27
N ILE A 184 9.94 -7.25 14.46
CA ILE A 184 9.54 -8.11 13.33
C ILE A 184 10.43 -7.90 12.10
N ALA A 185 10.76 -6.66 11.75
CA ALA A 185 11.53 -6.35 10.54
C ALA A 185 13.04 -6.69 10.69
N PHE A 186 13.55 -6.78 11.92
CA PHE A 186 14.98 -6.93 12.21
C PHE A 186 15.67 -8.07 11.44
N PRO A 187 15.13 -9.31 11.37
CA PRO A 187 15.77 -10.38 10.61
C PRO A 187 15.97 -10.02 9.12
N VAL A 188 14.93 -9.57 8.42
CA VAL A 188 15.06 -9.18 7.01
C VAL A 188 15.96 -7.95 6.81
N LEU A 189 15.94 -7.00 7.74
CA LEU A 189 16.83 -5.84 7.68
C LEU A 189 18.30 -6.26 7.83
N THR A 190 18.60 -7.18 8.75
CA THR A 190 19.98 -7.68 8.93
C THR A 190 20.46 -8.47 7.71
N GLU A 191 19.60 -9.27 7.08
CA GLU A 191 19.92 -9.92 5.80
C GLU A 191 20.11 -8.92 4.66
N THR A 192 19.31 -7.85 4.62
CA THR A 192 19.44 -6.80 3.58
C THR A 192 20.78 -6.07 3.67
N VAL A 193 21.29 -5.81 4.88
CA VAL A 193 22.57 -5.11 5.09
C VAL A 193 23.77 -5.97 4.66
N LYS A 194 23.63 -7.30 4.61
CA LYS A 194 24.69 -8.22 4.19
C LYS A 194 24.76 -8.38 2.66
N LEU A 195 23.82 -7.81 1.91
CA LEU A 195 23.78 -7.94 0.46
C LEU A 195 24.99 -7.26 -0.20
N LEU A 196 25.55 -7.92 -1.20
CA LEU A 196 26.60 -7.33 -2.04
C LEU A 196 26.01 -6.20 -2.90
N PRO A 197 26.82 -5.22 -3.34
CA PRO A 197 26.33 -4.11 -4.18
C PRO A 197 25.62 -4.58 -5.46
N GLU A 198 26.07 -5.68 -6.06
CA GLU A 198 25.42 -6.27 -7.24
C GLU A 198 24.01 -6.79 -6.93
N SER A 199 23.78 -7.25 -5.70
CA SER A 199 22.52 -7.79 -5.23
C SER A 199 21.41 -6.74 -5.10
N ILE A 200 21.77 -5.46 -4.98
CA ILE A 200 20.81 -4.35 -4.89
C ILE A 200 20.55 -3.66 -6.24
N ALA A 201 21.19 -4.12 -7.32
CA ALA A 201 21.07 -3.51 -8.64
C ALA A 201 19.62 -3.48 -9.15
N TYR A 202 18.85 -4.54 -8.89
CA TYR A 202 17.44 -4.60 -9.28
C TYR A 202 16.61 -3.50 -8.58
N GLN A 203 16.82 -3.30 -7.28
CA GLN A 203 16.13 -2.29 -6.47
C GLN A 203 16.53 -0.88 -6.92
N ASN A 204 17.81 -0.65 -7.19
CA ASN A 204 18.30 0.65 -7.68
C ASN A 204 17.65 1.02 -9.02
N ARG A 205 17.51 0.04 -9.93
CA ARG A 205 16.81 0.21 -11.21
C ARG A 205 15.32 0.58 -11.07
N GLN A 206 14.70 0.36 -9.91
CA GLN A 206 13.30 0.76 -9.70
C GLN A 206 13.14 2.22 -9.24
N LEU A 207 14.23 2.88 -8.85
CA LEU A 207 14.20 4.21 -8.24
C LEU A 207 14.90 5.25 -9.11
N LEU A 208 14.23 6.38 -9.37
CA LEU A 208 14.72 7.47 -10.21
C LEU A 208 15.85 8.29 -9.56
N ILE A 209 16.13 8.07 -8.29
CA ILE A 209 17.27 8.68 -7.59
C ILE A 209 18.60 8.11 -8.11
N TYR A 210 18.60 6.86 -8.58
CA TYR A 210 19.78 6.21 -9.13
C TYR A 210 19.88 6.42 -10.64
N GLN A 211 21.11 6.41 -11.15
CA GLN A 211 21.36 6.63 -12.58
C GLN A 211 20.79 5.49 -13.42
N GLU A 212 20.98 4.26 -12.97
CA GLU A 212 20.50 3.03 -13.61
C GLU A 212 18.97 3.01 -13.68
N GLY A 213 18.28 3.54 -12.67
CA GLY A 213 16.82 3.65 -12.68
C GLY A 213 16.32 4.70 -13.67
N ARG A 214 17.05 5.81 -13.84
CA ARG A 214 16.74 6.84 -14.84
C ARG A 214 17.00 6.37 -16.26
N GLU A 215 18.07 5.61 -16.48
CA GLU A 215 18.39 4.99 -17.77
C GLU A 215 17.34 3.95 -18.16
N LEU A 216 16.98 3.05 -17.24
CA LEU A 216 15.90 2.08 -17.47
C LEU A 216 14.56 2.77 -17.74
N GLN A 217 14.27 3.89 -17.08
CA GLN A 217 13.07 4.68 -17.35
C GLN A 217 13.07 5.25 -18.78
N LYS A 218 14.22 5.74 -19.26
CA LYS A 218 14.37 6.22 -20.63
C LYS A 218 14.11 5.10 -21.63
N GLU A 219 14.65 3.91 -21.40
CA GLU A 219 14.44 2.74 -22.24
C GLU A 219 12.97 2.31 -22.29
N TRP A 220 12.30 2.19 -21.14
CA TRP A 220 10.89 1.77 -21.07
C TRP A 220 9.92 2.73 -21.77
N LEU A 221 10.22 4.02 -21.76
CA LEU A 221 9.41 5.05 -22.40
C LEU A 221 9.85 5.36 -23.84
N TYR A 222 10.91 4.73 -24.34
CA TYR A 222 11.53 5.06 -25.62
C TYR A 222 11.84 6.56 -25.78
N ALA A 223 12.23 7.21 -24.67
CA ALA A 223 12.45 8.66 -24.64
C ALA A 223 13.80 9.04 -25.24
N SER A 224 13.89 10.22 -25.84
CA SER A 224 15.14 10.74 -26.43
C SER A 224 16.21 11.02 -25.36
N SER A 225 15.78 11.40 -24.15
CA SER A 225 16.66 11.77 -23.04
C SER A 225 16.12 11.33 -21.68
N ILE A 226 17.02 11.22 -20.69
CA ILE A 226 16.65 10.95 -19.29
C ILE A 226 15.68 12.01 -18.75
N ARG A 227 15.91 13.29 -19.09
CA ARG A 227 15.07 14.40 -18.63
C ARG A 227 13.62 14.23 -19.12
N GLU A 228 13.46 13.91 -20.40
CA GLU A 228 12.14 13.63 -20.99
C GLU A 228 11.47 12.43 -20.29
N ALA A 229 12.21 11.35 -20.05
CA ALA A 229 11.71 10.16 -19.39
C ALA A 229 11.23 10.43 -17.96
N VAL A 230 12.00 11.21 -17.17
CA VAL A 230 11.65 11.58 -15.79
C VAL A 230 10.45 12.52 -15.76
N LEU A 231 10.40 13.54 -16.63
CA LEU A 231 9.24 14.44 -16.72
C LEU A 231 7.96 13.69 -17.13
N THR A 232 8.10 12.73 -18.04
CA THR A 232 6.99 11.85 -18.44
C THR A 232 6.53 10.97 -17.28
N ASN A 233 7.45 10.40 -16.49
CA ASN A 233 7.09 9.63 -15.28
C ASN A 233 6.32 10.49 -14.26
N ILE A 234 6.79 11.72 -14.01
CA ILE A 234 6.13 12.67 -13.10
C ILE A 234 4.72 12.98 -13.61
N LYS A 235 4.59 13.33 -14.89
CA LYS A 235 3.30 13.58 -15.54
C LYS A 235 2.39 12.36 -15.39
N ASN A 236 2.91 11.16 -15.67
CA ASN A 236 2.14 9.94 -15.54
C ASN A 236 1.66 9.72 -14.10
N GLY A 237 2.50 9.99 -13.10
CA GLY A 237 2.11 9.87 -11.69
C GLY A 237 0.95 10.77 -11.28
N PHE A 238 0.87 11.99 -11.80
CA PHE A 238 -0.27 12.88 -11.52
C PHE A 238 -1.52 12.51 -12.34
N PHE A 239 -1.35 12.06 -13.58
CA PHE A 239 -2.48 11.77 -14.48
C PHE A 239 -2.95 10.32 -14.49
N MET A 240 -2.29 9.41 -13.75
CA MET A 240 -2.61 7.97 -13.72
C MET A 240 -4.04 7.65 -13.30
N PHE A 241 -4.72 8.55 -12.58
CA PHE A 241 -6.12 8.37 -12.18
C PHE A 241 -7.13 8.78 -13.25
N ASN A 242 -6.76 9.70 -14.16
CA ASN A 242 -7.69 10.34 -15.10
C ASN A 242 -7.42 9.96 -16.56
N LYS A 243 -6.23 9.43 -16.87
CA LYS A 243 -5.83 9.10 -18.24
C LYS A 243 -5.51 7.62 -18.38
N PRO A 244 -5.85 6.99 -19.52
CA PRO A 244 -5.43 5.64 -19.85
C PRO A 244 -3.94 5.65 -20.20
N ILE A 245 -3.10 5.56 -19.17
CA ILE A 245 -1.65 5.52 -19.33
C ILE A 245 -1.21 4.06 -19.27
N HIS A 246 -0.44 3.66 -20.27
CA HIS A 246 0.03 2.30 -20.41
C HIS A 246 0.95 1.87 -19.25
N ASP A 247 0.71 0.69 -18.67
CA ASP A 247 1.62 0.06 -17.71
C ASP A 247 2.75 -0.64 -18.48
N HIS A 248 3.91 0.01 -18.53
CA HIS A 248 5.12 -0.52 -19.17
C HIS A 248 5.73 -1.73 -18.43
N GLY A 249 5.06 -2.23 -17.39
CA GLY A 249 5.37 -3.48 -16.74
C GLY A 249 4.73 -4.70 -17.31
N TYR A 250 3.75 -4.52 -18.19
CA TYR A 250 3.10 -5.62 -18.90
C TYR A 250 2.55 -6.72 -17.98
N ILE A 251 2.37 -6.43 -16.68
CA ILE A 251 1.71 -7.33 -15.74
C ILE A 251 0.20 -7.25 -15.94
N TYR A 252 -0.32 -6.01 -15.95
CA TYR A 252 -1.71 -5.73 -16.24
C TYR A 252 -1.77 -4.56 -17.22
N PRO A 253 -1.66 -4.81 -18.53
CA PRO A 253 -1.70 -3.75 -19.53
C PRO A 253 -3.15 -3.27 -19.64
N ASN A 254 -3.48 -2.20 -18.91
CA ASN A 254 -4.78 -1.56 -19.01
C ASN A 254 -4.79 -0.57 -20.18
N TYR A 255 -5.46 -0.94 -21.27
CA TYR A 255 -5.53 -0.11 -22.47
C TYR A 255 -6.70 0.89 -22.46
N GLY A 256 -7.68 0.74 -21.56
CA GLY A 256 -8.97 1.43 -21.66
C GLY A 256 -9.24 2.50 -20.60
N SER A 257 -8.60 2.45 -19.44
CA SER A 257 -8.88 3.38 -18.34
C SER A 257 -7.63 3.80 -17.58
N GLY A 258 -7.75 4.84 -16.74
CA GLY A 258 -6.76 5.10 -15.70
C GLY A 258 -6.80 4.03 -14.61
N PHE A 259 -6.13 4.29 -13.49
CA PHE A 259 -6.18 3.44 -12.29
C PHE A 259 -7.58 3.33 -11.68
N VAL A 260 -8.42 4.31 -11.98
CA VAL A 260 -9.86 4.36 -11.70
C VAL A 260 -10.58 4.82 -12.98
N ASP A 261 -11.91 4.73 -12.99
CA ASP A 261 -12.71 5.31 -14.07
C ASP A 261 -12.62 6.85 -14.08
N PRO A 262 -12.93 7.53 -15.21
CA PRO A 262 -12.78 8.98 -15.31
C PRO A 262 -13.54 9.78 -14.25
N LEU A 263 -14.73 9.32 -13.85
CA LEU A 263 -15.52 9.97 -12.81
C LEU A 263 -14.85 9.78 -11.44
N GLY A 264 -14.43 8.55 -11.11
CA GLY A 264 -13.60 8.26 -9.94
C GLY A 264 -12.36 9.16 -9.89
N GLY A 265 -11.69 9.34 -11.02
CA GLY A 265 -10.54 10.23 -11.14
C GLY A 265 -10.84 11.68 -10.78
N VAL A 266 -11.99 12.23 -11.21
CA VAL A 266 -12.43 13.59 -10.82
C VAL A 266 -12.76 13.65 -9.33
N LEU A 267 -13.47 12.64 -8.83
CA LEU A 267 -13.92 12.57 -7.44
C LEU A 267 -12.76 12.52 -6.44
N ILE A 268 -11.64 11.88 -6.78
CA ILE A 268 -10.41 11.89 -5.95
C ILE A 268 -9.97 13.32 -5.67
N TRP A 269 -9.89 14.15 -6.71
CA TRP A 269 -9.41 15.54 -6.58
C TRP A 269 -10.42 16.43 -5.86
N VAL A 270 -11.71 16.24 -6.11
CA VAL A 270 -12.78 16.94 -5.37
C VAL A 270 -12.72 16.57 -3.88
N GLY A 271 -12.58 15.29 -3.56
CA GLY A 271 -12.43 14.81 -2.19
C GLY A 271 -11.18 15.38 -1.52
N ALA A 272 -10.04 15.35 -2.20
CA ALA A 272 -8.78 15.89 -1.69
C ALA A 272 -8.88 17.39 -1.40
N ALA A 273 -9.46 18.17 -2.33
CA ALA A 273 -9.72 19.58 -2.14
C ALA A 273 -10.65 19.82 -0.94
N GLY A 274 -11.74 19.06 -0.81
CA GLY A 274 -12.65 19.19 0.32
C GLY A 274 -12.05 18.85 1.67
N LEU A 275 -11.10 17.92 1.73
CA LEU A 275 -10.33 17.66 2.95
C LEU A 275 -9.38 18.82 3.28
N VAL A 276 -8.67 19.37 2.28
CA VAL A 276 -7.71 20.48 2.46
C VAL A 276 -8.41 21.77 2.89
N PHE A 277 -9.52 22.13 2.25
CA PHE A 277 -10.27 23.35 2.54
C PHE A 277 -11.28 23.19 3.69
N GLY A 278 -11.32 22.03 4.34
CA GLY A 278 -12.17 21.80 5.51
C GLY A 278 -13.67 21.69 5.20
N PHE A 279 -14.08 21.52 3.94
CA PHE A 279 -15.47 21.35 3.55
C PHE A 279 -16.07 20.00 3.98
N SER A 280 -15.23 19.08 4.43
CA SER A 280 -15.67 17.80 5.01
C SER A 280 -16.24 17.99 6.43
N HIS A 281 -17.56 17.92 6.58
CA HIS A 281 -18.25 18.19 7.85
C HIS A 281 -18.40 16.95 8.77
N ARG A 282 -17.96 15.76 8.35
CA ARG A 282 -18.39 14.49 8.97
C ARG A 282 -17.28 13.64 9.60
N GLU A 283 -16.02 14.06 9.48
CA GLU A 283 -14.86 13.18 9.69
C GLU A 283 -13.93 13.68 10.80
N LYS A 284 -13.39 12.72 11.59
CA LYS A 284 -12.46 13.00 12.69
C LYS A 284 -11.18 13.61 12.12
N LYS A 285 -10.71 14.74 12.69
CA LYS A 285 -9.51 15.49 12.23
C LYS A 285 -8.31 14.60 11.89
N GLU A 286 -8.05 13.57 12.71
CA GLU A 286 -6.95 12.62 12.49
C GLU A 286 -7.14 11.72 11.26
N GLY A 287 -8.36 11.31 10.94
CA GLY A 287 -8.65 10.47 9.77
C GLY A 287 -8.27 11.17 8.48
N LYS A 288 -8.67 12.45 8.37
CA LYS A 288 -8.29 13.32 7.25
C LYS A 288 -6.78 13.47 7.10
N ILE A 289 -6.06 13.64 8.21
CA ILE A 289 -4.58 13.74 8.18
C ILE A 289 -3.98 12.43 7.67
N LEU A 290 -4.44 11.27 8.15
CA LEU A 290 -3.95 9.97 7.69
C LEU A 290 -4.15 9.81 6.18
N VAL A 291 -5.35 10.12 5.68
CA VAL A 291 -5.68 9.95 4.26
C VAL A 291 -4.88 10.90 3.39
N LEU A 292 -4.86 12.20 3.71
CA LEU A 292 -4.12 13.18 2.92
C LEU A 292 -2.62 12.91 2.95
N SER A 293 -2.05 12.63 4.12
CA SER A 293 -0.61 12.34 4.21
C SER A 293 -0.25 11.05 3.50
N GLY A 294 -1.04 9.98 3.63
CA GLY A 294 -0.83 8.71 2.93
C GLY A 294 -0.96 8.85 1.41
N PHE A 295 -2.02 9.51 0.94
CA PHE A 295 -2.23 9.79 -0.48
C PHE A 295 -1.10 10.64 -1.07
N CYS A 296 -0.78 11.78 -0.46
CA CYS A 296 0.26 12.68 -0.96
C CYS A 296 1.65 12.02 -0.93
N LEU A 297 1.99 11.30 0.14
CA LEU A 297 3.28 10.60 0.23
C LEU A 297 3.41 9.56 -0.89
N LEU A 298 2.39 8.72 -1.09
CA LEU A 298 2.42 7.70 -2.14
C LEU A 298 2.42 8.33 -3.54
N LEU A 299 1.66 9.41 -3.75
CA LEU A 299 1.66 10.17 -5.00
C LEU A 299 3.06 10.72 -5.31
N VAL A 300 3.74 11.30 -4.31
CA VAL A 300 5.11 11.80 -4.45
C VAL A 300 6.09 10.66 -4.73
N ILE A 301 5.99 9.55 -3.99
CA ILE A 301 6.84 8.37 -4.23
C ILE A 301 6.66 7.87 -5.67
N PHE A 302 5.43 7.73 -6.15
CA PHE A 302 5.16 7.21 -7.50
C PHE A 302 5.55 8.19 -8.61
N ALA A 303 5.30 9.48 -8.43
CA ALA A 303 5.63 10.47 -9.46
C ALA A 303 7.14 10.75 -9.54
N PHE A 304 7.83 10.86 -8.41
CA PHE A 304 9.19 11.39 -8.34
C PHE A 304 10.26 10.38 -7.97
N LEU A 305 9.95 9.35 -7.19
CA LEU A 305 10.96 8.44 -6.65
C LEU A 305 11.02 7.10 -7.36
N THR A 306 9.88 6.55 -7.79
CA THR A 306 9.85 5.27 -8.50
C THR A 306 9.75 5.50 -10.00
N GLY A 307 10.50 4.70 -10.77
CA GLY A 307 10.28 4.59 -12.20
C GLY A 307 9.02 3.77 -12.51
N LYS A 308 8.69 3.73 -13.80
CA LYS A 308 7.66 2.90 -14.40
C LYS A 308 6.24 3.33 -14.07
N THR A 309 5.99 4.61 -13.88
CA THR A 309 4.65 5.08 -13.52
C THR A 309 3.78 5.24 -14.77
N PRO A 310 2.56 4.65 -14.81
CA PRO A 310 1.94 3.82 -13.78
C PRO A 310 2.50 2.38 -13.77
N ASN A 311 2.68 1.85 -12.56
CA ASN A 311 2.87 0.43 -12.33
C ASN A 311 1.70 -0.03 -11.45
N TYR A 312 0.71 -0.66 -12.04
CA TYR A 312 -0.57 -0.87 -11.38
C TYR A 312 -0.47 -1.80 -10.17
N THR A 313 0.49 -2.73 -10.18
CA THR A 313 0.69 -3.63 -9.07
C THR A 313 1.29 -2.93 -7.85
N ARG A 314 2.24 -2.00 -8.06
CA ARG A 314 2.76 -1.15 -6.99
C ARG A 314 1.72 -0.16 -6.48
N MET A 315 0.89 0.36 -7.38
CA MET A 315 -0.11 1.35 -7.05
C MET A 315 -1.24 0.81 -6.19
N LEU A 316 -1.45 -0.50 -6.08
CA LEU A 316 -2.47 -1.07 -5.18
C LEU A 316 -2.41 -0.50 -3.75
N VAL A 317 -1.22 -0.20 -3.23
CA VAL A 317 -1.05 0.38 -1.88
C VAL A 317 -1.69 1.77 -1.70
N ILE A 318 -1.96 2.53 -2.78
CA ILE A 318 -2.65 3.83 -2.70
C ILE A 318 -4.17 3.70 -2.72
N LEU A 319 -4.68 2.53 -3.12
CA LEU A 319 -6.10 2.31 -3.37
C LEU A 319 -7.01 2.58 -2.17
N PRO A 320 -6.64 2.28 -0.90
CA PRO A 320 -7.48 2.62 0.25
C PRO A 320 -7.72 4.12 0.38
N PHE A 321 -6.69 4.93 0.11
CA PHE A 321 -6.79 6.39 0.16
C PHE A 321 -7.60 6.93 -1.02
N VAL A 322 -7.41 6.35 -2.22
CA VAL A 322 -8.22 6.65 -3.39
C VAL A 322 -9.71 6.38 -3.12
N ALA A 323 -10.05 5.21 -2.60
CA ALA A 323 -11.43 4.85 -2.30
C ALA A 323 -12.06 5.79 -1.27
N TYR A 324 -11.30 6.17 -0.23
CA TYR A 324 -11.73 7.20 0.72
C TYR A 324 -12.03 8.52 0.00
N LEU A 325 -11.11 9.02 -0.83
CA LEU A 325 -11.23 10.33 -1.47
C LEU A 325 -12.39 10.37 -2.48
N VAL A 326 -12.65 9.26 -3.18
CA VAL A 326 -13.82 9.14 -4.07
C VAL A 326 -15.12 9.28 -3.27
N VAL A 327 -15.25 8.58 -2.14
CA VAL A 327 -16.43 8.70 -1.26
C VAL A 327 -16.59 10.13 -0.72
N GLU A 328 -15.50 10.75 -0.28
CA GLU A 328 -15.52 12.14 0.18
C GLU A 328 -15.97 13.10 -0.93
N GLY A 329 -15.44 12.93 -2.15
CA GLY A 329 -15.84 13.71 -3.31
C GLY A 329 -17.33 13.56 -3.65
N LEU A 330 -17.86 12.35 -3.58
CA LEU A 330 -19.29 12.08 -3.79
C LEU A 330 -20.16 12.82 -2.78
N PHE A 331 -19.79 12.80 -1.49
CA PHE A 331 -20.57 13.50 -0.46
C PHE A 331 -20.52 15.02 -0.61
N LEU A 332 -19.37 15.58 -0.99
CA LEU A 332 -19.25 17.00 -1.23
C LEU A 332 -20.15 17.45 -2.39
N LEU A 333 -20.13 16.73 -3.52
CA LEU A 333 -20.99 17.04 -4.65
C LEU A 333 -22.47 16.86 -4.33
N ALA A 334 -22.85 15.77 -3.66
CA ALA A 334 -24.23 15.54 -3.22
C ALA A 334 -24.72 16.63 -2.25
N GLY A 335 -23.85 17.09 -1.34
CA GLY A 335 -24.13 18.17 -0.41
C GLY A 335 -24.32 19.52 -1.11
N LEU A 336 -23.53 19.81 -2.15
CA LEU A 336 -23.69 21.02 -2.96
C LEU A 336 -25.00 20.98 -3.76
N ALA A 337 -25.29 19.86 -4.44
CA ALA A 337 -26.52 19.68 -5.20
C ALA A 337 -27.78 19.78 -4.33
N GLY A 338 -27.74 19.20 -3.12
CA GLY A 338 -28.86 19.27 -2.18
C GLY A 338 -29.12 20.67 -1.61
N LYS A 339 -28.11 21.56 -1.59
CA LYS A 339 -28.28 22.97 -1.21
C LYS A 339 -28.88 23.78 -2.35
N THR A 340 -28.42 23.55 -3.58
CA THR A 340 -28.91 24.27 -4.77
C THR A 340 -30.36 23.91 -5.12
N LEU A 341 -30.80 22.68 -4.85
CA LEU A 341 -32.18 22.22 -5.12
C LEU A 341 -33.20 22.64 -4.05
N LYS A 342 -32.75 23.24 -2.94
CA LYS A 342 -33.62 23.77 -1.87
C LYS A 342 -33.83 25.28 -1.94
N VAL A 343 -33.24 25.93 -2.95
CA VAL A 343 -33.50 27.31 -3.36
C VAL A 343 -34.46 27.26 -4.53
#